data_AF-A0A3S0XFG5-F1
#
_entry.id   AF-A0A3S0XFG5-F1
#
_cell.length_a   1.000
_cell.length_b   1.000
_cell.length_c   1.000
_cell.angle_alpha   90.00
_cell.angle_beta   90.00
_cell.angle_gamma   90.00
#
_symmetry.space_group_name_H-M   'P 1'
#
loop_
_entity.id
_entity.type
_entity.pdbx_description
1 polymer ?
#
loop_
_entity_poly.entity_id
_entity_poly.type
_entity_poly.pdbx_seq_one_letter_code
_entity_poly.pdbx_strand_id
1 'polypeptide(L)'
;MLPESPFYWGSILEAQRKRDEHKKIIEAIRAGSNQLHFEGKTFTDMWKDGSITSEAASNFTKKMHATILAPSVGAIKSGLFKSTKRLLDVGGGSGCFSITFIQEYPESEAAVFELPAVCDETKKYISESKLLEKIAIHPGNFFNEEHWPTGFDGILLSQIVHDWPLEYCKDILKHAYNSMLPGAKIYIHEMLLDDDKISPLTTKQN
;
A
#
# COMPACT_ATOMS: atom_id res chain seq x y z
N MET A 1 -14.79 -8.24 17.85
CA MET A 1 -15.25 -7.46 16.68
C MET A 1 -16.22 -8.30 15.88
N LEU A 2 -17.27 -7.69 15.33
CA LEU A 2 -18.32 -8.40 14.58
C LEU A 2 -17.86 -8.70 13.15
N PRO A 3 -18.14 -9.90 12.60
CA PRO A 3 -17.80 -10.26 11.22
C PRO A 3 -18.32 -9.30 10.16
N GLU A 4 -19.45 -8.66 10.43
CA GLU A 4 -20.11 -7.72 9.50
C GLU A 4 -19.53 -6.29 9.54
N SER A 5 -18.56 -6.03 10.42
CA SER A 5 -17.93 -4.71 10.48
C SER A 5 -16.97 -4.54 9.29
N PRO A 6 -16.96 -3.38 8.60
CA PRO A 6 -15.92 -3.09 7.61
C PRO A 6 -14.52 -3.04 8.24
N PHE A 7 -14.42 -2.84 9.56
CA PHE A 7 -13.18 -2.87 10.33
C PHE A 7 -12.89 -4.24 10.94
N TYR A 8 -13.45 -5.33 10.41
CA TYR A 8 -13.26 -6.66 10.96
C TYR A 8 -11.85 -7.21 10.67
N TRP A 9 -11.12 -7.60 11.72
CA TRP A 9 -9.76 -8.15 11.60
C TRP A 9 -9.70 -9.68 11.43
N GLY A 10 -10.83 -10.37 11.24
CA GLY A 10 -10.84 -11.84 11.23
C GLY A 10 -9.93 -12.46 10.17
N SER A 11 -9.77 -11.83 9.01
CA SER A 11 -8.83 -12.26 7.97
C SER A 11 -7.38 -12.27 8.46
N ILE A 12 -6.98 -11.27 9.25
CA ILE A 12 -5.65 -11.19 9.87
C ILE A 12 -5.49 -12.25 10.95
N LEU A 13 -6.48 -12.40 11.84
CA LEU A 13 -6.42 -13.34 12.95
C LEU A 13 -6.37 -14.80 12.46
N GLU A 14 -7.17 -15.16 11.46
CA GLU A 14 -7.12 -16.49 10.83
C GLU A 14 -5.79 -16.76 10.14
N ALA A 15 -5.24 -15.75 9.45
CA ALA A 15 -3.91 -15.86 8.86
C ALA A 15 -2.84 -16.07 9.95
N GLN A 16 -2.93 -15.35 11.08
CA GLN A 16 -2.00 -15.47 12.20
C GLN A 16 -2.07 -16.83 12.87
N ARG A 17 -3.26 -17.42 13.01
CA ARG A 17 -3.46 -18.74 13.64
C ARG A 17 -2.65 -19.85 12.97
N LYS A 18 -2.41 -19.74 11.66
CA LYS A 18 -1.70 -20.74 10.85
C LYS A 18 -0.22 -20.40 10.64
N ARG A 19 0.31 -19.33 11.24
CA ARG A 19 1.68 -18.88 10.98
C ARG A 19 2.71 -19.81 11.60
N ASP A 20 3.65 -20.23 10.76
CA ASP A 20 4.89 -20.91 11.13
C ASP A 20 6.13 -20.00 10.99
N GLU A 21 5.91 -18.68 10.88
CA GLU A 21 6.96 -17.67 10.67
C GLU A 21 8.10 -17.77 11.69
N HIS A 22 7.79 -18.14 12.94
CA HIS A 22 8.80 -18.41 13.97
C HIS A 22 9.83 -19.45 13.54
N LYS A 23 9.43 -20.51 12.81
CA LYS A 23 10.37 -21.51 12.28
C LYS A 23 11.27 -20.91 11.22
N LYS A 24 10.69 -20.14 10.30
CA LYS A 24 11.41 -19.47 9.21
C LYS A 24 12.40 -18.42 9.74
N ILE A 25 12.02 -17.70 10.80
CA ILE A 25 12.92 -16.78 11.50
C ILE A 25 14.09 -17.54 12.12
N ILE A 26 13.85 -18.67 12.79
CA ILE A 26 14.92 -19.50 13.37
C ILE A 26 15.86 -20.02 12.27
N GLU A 27 15.32 -20.47 11.13
CA GLU A 27 16.13 -20.91 9.98
C GLU A 27 16.96 -19.77 9.41
N ALA A 28 16.38 -18.58 9.20
CA ALA A 28 17.09 -17.40 8.72
C ALA A 28 18.24 -17.01 9.66
N ILE A 29 17.99 -16.97 10.98
CA ILE A 29 19.03 -16.68 11.99
C ILE A 29 20.15 -17.71 11.92
N ARG A 30 19.83 -19.02 11.84
CA ARG A 30 20.83 -20.09 11.72
C ARG A 30 21.66 -19.99 10.45
N ALA A 31 21.06 -19.51 9.36
CA ALA A 31 21.73 -19.31 8.08
C ALA A 31 22.51 -17.97 8.00
N GLY A 32 22.44 -17.12 9.04
CA GLY A 32 23.00 -15.76 8.98
C GLY A 32 22.28 -14.84 7.97
N SER A 33 21.05 -15.20 7.58
CA SER A 33 20.21 -14.44 6.65
C SER A 33 19.31 -13.48 7.41
N ASN A 34 19.10 -12.29 6.85
CA ASN A 34 18.09 -11.32 7.32
C ASN A 34 16.78 -11.38 6.50
N GLN A 35 16.63 -12.37 5.62
CA GLN A 35 15.48 -12.53 4.72
C GLN A 35 14.73 -13.84 4.97
N LEU A 36 13.40 -13.77 4.90
CA LEU A 36 12.52 -14.93 4.87
C LEU A 36 12.23 -15.31 3.42
N HIS A 37 12.47 -16.57 3.07
CA HIS A 37 12.25 -17.09 1.73
C HIS A 37 10.94 -17.90 1.66
N PHE A 38 10.25 -17.79 0.53
CA PHE A 38 9.07 -18.55 0.14
C PHE A 38 9.34 -19.15 -1.23
N GLU A 39 9.38 -20.48 -1.33
CA GLU A 39 9.64 -21.22 -2.59
C GLU A 39 10.92 -20.76 -3.34
N GLY A 40 11.95 -20.36 -2.60
CA GLY A 40 13.25 -19.96 -3.17
C GLY A 40 13.39 -18.48 -3.56
N LYS A 41 12.33 -17.66 -3.43
CA LYS A 41 12.38 -16.19 -3.55
C LYS A 41 11.95 -15.52 -2.25
N THR A 42 12.31 -14.26 -2.04
CA THR A 42 11.62 -13.46 -1.02
C THR A 42 10.26 -13.02 -1.56
N PHE A 43 9.31 -12.74 -0.66
CA PHE A 43 8.00 -12.23 -1.07
C PHE A 43 8.15 -10.90 -1.82
N THR A 44 9.06 -10.02 -1.37
CA THR A 44 9.40 -8.74 -2.01
C THR A 44 10.01 -8.90 -3.41
N ASP A 45 10.82 -9.94 -3.65
CA ASP A 45 11.34 -10.21 -5.01
C ASP A 45 10.20 -10.49 -6.00
N MET A 46 9.17 -11.23 -5.57
CA MET A 46 8.00 -11.54 -6.41
C MET A 46 7.17 -10.30 -6.75
N TRP A 47 7.11 -9.32 -5.84
CA TRP A 47 6.50 -8.02 -6.12
C TRP A 47 7.36 -7.21 -7.09
N LYS A 48 8.67 -7.20 -6.88
CA LYS A 48 9.61 -6.45 -7.70
C LYS A 48 9.60 -6.90 -9.16
N ASP A 49 9.68 -8.21 -9.40
CA ASP A 49 9.70 -8.75 -10.77
C ASP A 49 8.30 -8.97 -11.37
N GLY A 50 7.25 -8.74 -10.57
CA GLY A 50 5.86 -8.92 -10.97
C GLY A 50 5.44 -10.39 -11.13
N SER A 51 6.23 -11.35 -10.63
CA SER A 51 5.93 -12.78 -10.72
C SER A 51 4.92 -13.27 -9.67
N ILE A 52 4.35 -12.38 -8.86
CA ILE A 52 3.32 -12.75 -7.89
C ILE A 52 2.05 -13.26 -8.59
N THR A 53 1.51 -14.38 -8.12
CA THR A 53 0.26 -14.93 -8.66
C THR A 53 -0.93 -14.11 -8.18
N SER A 54 -2.00 -14.06 -8.98
CA SER A 54 -3.25 -13.36 -8.60
C SER A 54 -3.85 -13.87 -7.29
N GLU A 55 -3.70 -15.17 -6.98
CA GLU A 55 -4.16 -15.74 -5.71
C GLU A 55 -3.34 -15.23 -4.52
N ALA A 56 -2.01 -15.26 -4.62
CA ALA A 56 -1.13 -14.75 -3.58
C ALA A 56 -1.33 -13.24 -3.37
N ALA A 57 -1.44 -12.49 -4.46
CA ALA A 57 -1.76 -11.08 -4.46
C ALA A 57 -3.12 -10.80 -3.77
N SER A 58 -4.19 -11.49 -4.18
CA SER A 58 -5.52 -11.34 -3.55
C SER A 58 -5.50 -11.62 -2.05
N ASN A 59 -4.84 -12.72 -1.63
CA ASN A 59 -4.72 -13.07 -0.22
C ASN A 59 -3.91 -12.05 0.59
N PHE A 60 -2.88 -11.45 0.00
CA PHE A 60 -2.12 -10.39 0.62
C PHE A 60 -2.94 -9.10 0.73
N THR A 61 -3.57 -8.67 -0.37
CA THR A 61 -4.43 -7.48 -0.43
C THR A 61 -5.53 -7.49 0.63
N LYS A 62 -6.20 -8.63 0.84
CA LYS A 62 -7.24 -8.77 1.90
C LYS A 62 -6.70 -8.54 3.30
N LYS A 63 -5.47 -8.98 3.58
CA LYS A 63 -4.82 -8.77 4.89
C LYS A 63 -4.45 -7.31 5.09
N MET A 64 -3.87 -6.71 4.05
CA MET A 64 -3.50 -5.30 4.06
C MET A 64 -4.73 -4.39 4.18
N HIS A 65 -5.82 -4.70 3.48
CA HIS A 65 -7.08 -3.96 3.57
C HIS A 65 -7.56 -3.80 5.02
N ALA A 66 -7.64 -4.89 5.78
CA ALA A 66 -8.09 -4.86 7.18
C ALA A 66 -7.16 -4.03 8.09
N THR A 67 -5.88 -3.92 7.73
CA THR A 67 -4.90 -3.14 8.49
C THR A 67 -4.96 -1.65 8.12
N ILE A 68 -5.19 -1.33 6.85
CA ILE A 68 -5.04 0.03 6.30
C ILE A 68 -6.35 0.82 6.28
N LEU A 69 -7.51 0.17 6.28
CA LEU A 69 -8.79 0.88 6.20
C LEU A 69 -9.00 1.91 7.32
N ALA A 70 -8.73 1.55 8.58
CA ALA A 70 -8.91 2.51 9.68
C ALA A 70 -7.89 3.67 9.64
N PRO A 71 -6.57 3.42 9.45
CA PRO A 71 -5.59 4.48 9.23
C PRO A 71 -5.92 5.39 8.04
N SER A 72 -6.40 4.84 6.92
CA SER A 72 -6.74 5.66 5.74
C SER A 72 -7.86 6.64 6.04
N VAL A 73 -8.90 6.22 6.78
CA VAL A 73 -9.96 7.12 7.26
C VAL A 73 -9.41 8.23 8.15
N GLY A 74 -8.56 7.91 9.11
CA GLY A 74 -7.95 8.90 9.99
C GLY A 74 -7.10 9.92 9.24
N ALA A 75 -6.25 9.45 8.33
CA ALA A 75 -5.36 10.29 7.53
C ALA A 75 -6.13 11.23 6.59
N ILE A 76 -7.13 10.72 5.86
CA ILE A 76 -7.96 11.54 4.96
C ILE A 76 -8.74 12.60 5.75
N LYS A 77 -9.41 12.21 6.84
CA LYS A 77 -10.24 13.11 7.65
C LYS A 77 -9.46 14.13 8.46
N SER A 78 -8.14 13.97 8.61
CA SER A 78 -7.28 14.99 9.22
C SER A 78 -7.25 16.31 8.45
N GLY A 79 -7.68 16.32 7.18
CA GLY A 79 -7.63 17.49 6.30
C GLY A 79 -6.30 17.65 5.56
N LEU A 80 -5.33 16.76 5.78
CA LEU A 80 -4.01 16.77 5.13
C LEU A 80 -4.10 16.76 3.58
N PHE A 81 -5.17 16.16 3.05
CA PHE A 81 -5.41 16.00 1.61
C PHE A 81 -6.36 17.05 1.02
N LYS A 82 -6.83 18.02 1.82
CA LYS A 82 -7.89 18.98 1.40
C LYS A 82 -7.54 19.79 0.15
N SER A 83 -6.26 20.04 -0.10
CA SER A 83 -5.78 20.78 -1.28
C SER A 83 -5.64 19.91 -2.53
N THR A 84 -5.60 18.58 -2.38
CA THR A 84 -5.38 17.62 -3.47
C THR A 84 -6.65 17.45 -4.27
N LYS A 85 -6.54 17.47 -5.60
CA LYS A 85 -7.68 17.26 -6.52
C LYS A 85 -7.57 15.95 -7.29
N ARG A 86 -6.36 15.46 -7.52
CA ARG A 86 -6.06 14.25 -8.28
C ARG A 86 -5.01 13.45 -7.52
N LEU A 87 -5.45 12.41 -6.83
CA LEU A 87 -4.58 11.54 -6.02
C LEU A 87 -4.15 10.31 -6.81
N LEU A 88 -2.83 10.06 -6.92
CA LEU A 88 -2.28 8.78 -7.34
C LEU A 88 -1.89 7.96 -6.11
N ASP A 89 -2.53 6.81 -5.93
CA ASP A 89 -2.30 5.84 -4.85
C ASP A 89 -1.38 4.73 -5.37
N VAL A 90 -0.07 4.87 -5.13
CA VAL A 90 0.97 4.00 -5.68
C VAL A 90 1.15 2.77 -4.79
N GLY A 91 0.98 1.58 -5.37
CA GLY A 91 0.87 0.33 -4.61
C GLY A 91 -0.35 0.33 -3.70
N GLY A 92 -1.47 0.92 -4.18
CA GLY A 92 -2.65 1.18 -3.34
C GLY A 92 -3.43 -0.07 -2.91
N GLY A 93 -3.06 -1.27 -3.35
CA GLY A 93 -3.68 -2.54 -2.97
C GLY A 93 -5.18 -2.56 -3.23
N SER A 94 -5.98 -2.64 -2.16
CA SER A 94 -7.45 -2.61 -2.25
C SER A 94 -8.02 -1.21 -2.55
N GLY A 95 -7.19 -0.18 -2.63
CA GLY A 95 -7.61 1.21 -2.82
C GLY A 95 -8.21 1.86 -1.57
N CYS A 96 -7.82 1.44 -0.36
CA CYS A 96 -8.39 1.99 0.89
C CYS A 96 -8.32 3.52 0.95
N PHE A 97 -7.16 4.08 0.62
CA PHE A 97 -6.96 5.53 0.57
C PHE A 97 -7.75 6.16 -0.56
N SER A 98 -7.67 5.63 -1.78
CA SER A 98 -8.44 6.14 -2.93
C SER A 98 -9.96 6.18 -2.68
N ILE A 99 -10.53 5.10 -2.14
CA ILE A 99 -11.95 4.99 -1.77
C ILE A 99 -12.31 6.05 -0.72
N THR A 100 -11.51 6.14 0.34
CA THR A 100 -11.80 7.05 1.44
C THR A 100 -11.62 8.52 1.04
N PHE A 101 -10.61 8.80 0.20
CA PHE A 101 -10.35 10.12 -0.36
C PHE A 101 -11.53 10.63 -1.20
N ILE A 102 -12.07 9.81 -2.11
CA ILE A 102 -13.23 10.18 -2.93
C ILE A 102 -14.50 10.33 -2.10
N GLN A 103 -14.68 9.52 -1.06
CA GLN A 103 -15.82 9.65 -0.15
C GLN A 103 -15.79 10.98 0.64
N GLU A 104 -14.60 11.43 1.06
CA GLU A 104 -14.43 12.71 1.76
C GLU A 104 -14.42 13.92 0.81
N TYR A 105 -13.88 13.76 -0.40
CA TYR A 105 -13.75 14.83 -1.40
C TYR A 105 -14.38 14.43 -2.75
N PRO A 106 -15.72 14.42 -2.89
CA PRO A 106 -16.43 13.87 -4.06
C PRO A 106 -16.14 14.56 -5.41
N GLU A 107 -15.68 15.80 -5.36
CA GLU A 107 -15.29 16.60 -6.53
C GLU A 107 -13.85 16.30 -7.02
N SER A 108 -13.14 15.42 -6.33
CA SER A 108 -11.77 15.02 -6.68
C SER A 108 -11.77 13.75 -7.55
N GLU A 109 -10.61 13.42 -8.08
CA GLU A 109 -10.33 12.17 -8.80
C GLU A 109 -9.24 11.38 -8.08
N ALA A 110 -9.27 10.06 -8.21
CA ALA A 110 -8.20 9.19 -7.72
C ALA A 110 -7.85 8.11 -8.73
N ALA A 111 -6.63 7.60 -8.62
CA ALA A 111 -6.14 6.49 -9.39
C ALA A 111 -5.34 5.55 -8.48
N VAL A 112 -5.59 4.25 -8.58
CA VAL A 112 -4.74 3.22 -7.96
C VAL A 112 -3.74 2.74 -9.00
N PHE A 113 -2.45 2.92 -8.74
CA PHE A 113 -1.36 2.37 -9.56
C PHE A 113 -0.82 1.10 -8.91
N GLU A 114 -1.09 -0.05 -9.53
CA GLU A 114 -0.84 -1.36 -8.91
C GLU A 114 -0.35 -2.39 -9.93
N LEU A 115 0.28 -3.45 -9.44
CA LEU A 115 0.67 -4.57 -10.30
C LEU A 115 -0.57 -5.21 -10.94
N PRO A 116 -0.46 -5.69 -12.20
CA PRO A 116 -1.56 -6.35 -12.89
C PRO A 116 -2.21 -7.49 -12.09
N ALA A 117 -1.42 -8.24 -11.32
CA ALA A 117 -1.90 -9.36 -10.49
C ALA A 117 -2.83 -8.92 -9.33
N VAL A 118 -2.79 -7.64 -8.94
CA VAL A 118 -3.60 -7.07 -7.84
C VAL A 118 -4.88 -6.41 -8.36
N CYS A 119 -4.86 -5.88 -9.60
CA CYS A 119 -5.91 -5.02 -10.13
C CYS A 119 -7.32 -5.63 -10.06
N ASP A 120 -7.47 -6.94 -10.23
CA ASP A 120 -8.78 -7.61 -10.11
C ASP A 120 -9.35 -7.51 -8.70
N GLU A 121 -8.51 -7.64 -7.67
CA GLU A 121 -8.92 -7.49 -6.28
C GLU A 121 -9.21 -6.02 -5.96
N THR A 122 -8.36 -5.09 -6.43
CA THR A 122 -8.59 -3.64 -6.33
C THR A 122 -9.95 -3.25 -6.90
N LYS A 123 -10.28 -3.77 -8.09
CA LYS A 123 -11.54 -3.50 -8.79
C LYS A 123 -12.76 -3.96 -7.99
N LYS A 124 -12.69 -5.11 -7.30
CA LYS A 124 -13.78 -5.60 -6.44
C LYS A 124 -14.09 -4.61 -5.33
N TYR A 125 -13.09 -4.18 -4.57
CA TYR A 125 -13.26 -3.23 -3.46
C TYR A 125 -13.81 -1.86 -3.92
N ILE A 126 -13.29 -1.33 -5.03
CA ILE A 126 -13.80 -0.07 -5.61
C ILE A 126 -15.25 -0.23 -6.08
N SER A 127 -15.58 -1.37 -6.70
CA SER A 127 -16.94 -1.69 -7.15
C SER A 127 -17.93 -1.82 -6.01
N GLU A 128 -17.55 -2.49 -4.92
CA GLU A 128 -18.36 -2.63 -3.71
C GLU A 128 -18.67 -1.27 -3.07
N SER A 129 -17.73 -0.33 -3.22
CA SER A 129 -17.89 1.07 -2.79
C SER A 129 -18.67 1.95 -3.77
N LYS A 130 -19.04 1.42 -4.95
CA LYS A 130 -19.73 2.14 -6.05
C LYS A 130 -18.95 3.33 -6.61
N LEU A 131 -17.62 3.23 -6.68
CA LEU A 131 -16.74 4.34 -7.08
C LEU A 131 -15.93 4.08 -8.37
N LEU A 132 -16.30 3.07 -9.17
CA LEU A 132 -15.57 2.72 -10.40
C LEU A 132 -15.50 3.86 -11.42
N GLU A 133 -16.45 4.79 -11.41
CA GLU A 133 -16.44 5.96 -12.31
C GLU A 133 -15.53 7.10 -11.81
N LYS A 134 -15.14 7.07 -10.53
CA LYS A 134 -14.34 8.12 -9.87
C LYS A 134 -12.91 7.70 -9.55
N ILE A 135 -12.63 6.39 -9.56
CA ILE A 135 -11.34 5.81 -9.23
C ILE A 135 -10.85 4.97 -10.41
N ALA A 136 -9.81 5.46 -11.08
CA ALA A 136 -9.14 4.71 -12.13
C ALA A 136 -8.21 3.63 -11.54
N ILE A 137 -7.95 2.57 -12.30
CA ILE A 137 -6.96 1.55 -11.96
C ILE A 137 -5.93 1.53 -13.08
N HIS A 138 -4.68 1.83 -12.75
CA HIS A 138 -3.55 1.82 -13.65
C HIS A 138 -2.68 0.59 -13.36
N PRO A 139 -2.68 -0.42 -14.25
CA PRO A 139 -1.80 -1.56 -14.07
C PRO A 139 -0.36 -1.18 -14.43
N GLY A 140 0.59 -1.50 -13.57
CA GLY A 140 2.01 -1.41 -13.87
C GLY A 140 2.90 -1.58 -12.64
N ASN A 141 4.20 -1.45 -12.88
CA ASN A 141 5.24 -1.66 -11.87
C ASN A 141 5.94 -0.33 -11.59
N PHE A 142 5.89 0.14 -10.34
CA PHE A 142 6.47 1.42 -9.93
C PHE A 142 8.00 1.49 -10.04
N PHE A 143 8.69 0.35 -10.19
CA PHE A 143 10.11 0.32 -10.53
C PHE A 143 10.40 0.63 -11.99
N ASN A 144 9.41 0.61 -12.87
CA ASN A 144 9.55 1.06 -14.24
C ASN A 144 8.95 2.46 -14.39
N GLU A 145 9.80 3.46 -14.60
CA GLU A 145 9.41 4.87 -14.77
C GLU A 145 8.35 5.07 -15.87
N GLU A 146 8.43 4.34 -16.97
CA GLU A 146 7.51 4.47 -18.11
C GLU A 146 6.07 4.05 -17.79
N HIS A 147 5.87 3.27 -16.72
CA HIS A 147 4.55 2.84 -16.30
C HIS A 147 3.80 3.89 -15.48
N TRP A 148 4.49 4.93 -14.98
CA TRP A 148 3.89 5.89 -14.05
C TRP A 148 2.88 6.79 -14.76
N PRO A 149 1.61 6.82 -14.30
CA PRO A 149 0.64 7.74 -14.85
C PRO A 149 0.94 9.16 -14.36
N THR A 150 0.67 10.15 -15.21
CA THR A 150 0.99 11.56 -14.98
C THR A 150 -0.25 12.41 -14.74
N GLY A 151 -0.07 13.64 -14.28
CA GLY A 151 -1.14 14.63 -14.13
C GLY A 151 -1.79 14.67 -12.74
N PHE A 152 -1.16 14.07 -11.74
CA PHE A 152 -1.65 14.06 -10.36
C PHE A 152 -1.01 15.18 -9.53
N ASP A 153 -1.77 15.76 -8.61
CA ASP A 153 -1.32 16.81 -7.68
C ASP A 153 -1.11 16.29 -6.24
N GLY A 154 -1.38 15.01 -6.01
CA GLY A 154 -0.96 14.26 -4.84
C GLY A 154 -0.51 12.85 -5.23
N ILE A 155 0.66 12.43 -4.75
CA ILE A 155 1.14 11.05 -4.89
C ILE A 155 1.24 10.45 -3.49
N LEU A 156 0.58 9.32 -3.26
CA LEU A 156 0.60 8.59 -2.00
C LEU A 156 1.41 7.31 -2.14
N LEU A 157 2.33 7.13 -1.18
CA LEU A 157 3.07 5.90 -0.93
C LEU A 157 2.67 5.42 0.47
N SER A 158 1.85 4.37 0.55
CA SER A 158 1.39 3.81 1.83
C SER A 158 1.90 2.39 1.99
N GLN A 159 2.67 2.12 3.05
CA GLN A 159 3.25 0.81 3.32
C GLN A 159 4.14 0.31 2.16
N ILE A 160 4.96 1.19 1.60
CA ILE A 160 5.85 0.91 0.46
C ILE A 160 7.31 1.07 0.86
N VAL A 161 7.70 2.20 1.46
CA VAL A 161 9.13 2.53 1.57
C VAL A 161 9.87 1.70 2.62
N HIS A 162 9.15 1.00 3.51
CA HIS A 162 9.74 0.07 4.48
C HIS A 162 10.10 -1.29 3.89
N ASP A 163 9.53 -1.66 2.73
CA ASP A 163 9.76 -2.96 2.08
C ASP A 163 11.12 -3.01 1.37
N TRP A 164 11.70 -1.85 1.06
CA TRP A 164 12.79 -1.76 0.10
C TRP A 164 14.07 -1.15 0.70
N PRO A 165 15.25 -1.60 0.22
CA PRO A 165 16.51 -0.91 0.48
C PRO A 165 16.50 0.54 -0.02
N LEU A 166 17.31 1.39 0.61
CA LEU A 166 17.37 2.84 0.36
C LEU A 166 17.46 3.21 -1.14
N GLU A 167 18.26 2.49 -1.92
CA GLU A 167 18.44 2.81 -3.36
C GLU A 167 17.13 2.63 -4.14
N TYR A 168 16.36 1.58 -3.86
CA TYR A 168 15.04 1.39 -4.45
C TYR A 168 14.06 2.46 -4.00
N CYS A 169 14.10 2.88 -2.74
CA CYS A 169 13.26 3.98 -2.27
C CYS A 169 13.58 5.30 -2.99
N LYS A 170 14.86 5.58 -3.28
CA LYS A 170 15.26 6.75 -4.08
C LYS A 170 14.70 6.68 -5.49
N ASP A 171 14.76 5.52 -6.14
CA ASP A 171 14.22 5.32 -7.49
C ASP A 171 12.69 5.52 -7.51
N ILE A 172 11.97 4.92 -6.56
CA ILE A 172 10.51 5.09 -6.43
C ILE A 172 10.16 6.58 -6.25
N LEU A 173 10.85 7.28 -5.35
CA LEU A 173 10.61 8.71 -5.10
C LEU A 173 10.97 9.58 -6.30
N LYS A 174 12.00 9.19 -7.06
CA LYS A 174 12.38 9.89 -8.29
C LYS A 174 11.33 9.73 -9.37
N HIS A 175 10.83 8.51 -9.61
CA HIS A 175 9.75 8.28 -10.58
C HIS A 175 8.47 9.01 -10.18
N ALA A 176 8.12 8.99 -8.89
CA ALA A 176 7.03 9.78 -8.36
C ALA A 176 7.25 11.26 -8.69
N TYR A 177 8.40 11.84 -8.30
CA TYR A 177 8.68 13.26 -8.55
C TYR A 177 8.56 13.64 -10.03
N ASN A 178 9.03 12.77 -10.94
CA ASN A 178 8.97 13.01 -12.37
C ASN A 178 7.55 12.92 -12.96
N SER A 179 6.62 12.19 -12.32
CA SER A 179 5.23 12.06 -12.81
C SER A 179 4.29 13.17 -12.32
N MET A 180 4.74 13.96 -11.35
CA MET A 180 3.93 14.97 -10.66
C MET A 180 3.67 16.24 -11.47
N LEU A 181 2.52 16.85 -11.21
CA LEU A 181 2.29 18.24 -11.61
C LEU A 181 3.16 19.22 -10.78
N PRO A 182 3.52 20.39 -11.33
CA PRO A 182 4.16 21.44 -10.55
C PRO A 182 3.34 21.81 -9.31
N GLY A 183 3.98 21.83 -8.13
CA GLY A 183 3.32 22.12 -6.85
C GLY A 183 2.57 20.95 -6.22
N ALA A 184 2.65 19.75 -6.79
CA ALA A 184 2.11 18.53 -6.20
C ALA A 184 2.80 18.16 -4.88
N LYS A 185 2.14 17.28 -4.11
CA LYS A 185 2.64 16.78 -2.82
C LYS A 185 2.90 15.27 -2.87
N ILE A 186 3.94 14.84 -2.17
CA ILE A 186 4.16 13.42 -1.84
C ILE A 186 3.65 13.18 -0.43
N TYR A 187 2.80 12.18 -0.28
CA TYR A 187 2.32 11.67 1.00
C TYR A 187 2.98 10.33 1.26
N ILE A 188 3.59 10.19 2.43
CA ILE A 188 4.20 8.93 2.87
C ILE A 188 3.46 8.48 4.13
N HIS A 189 2.88 7.29 4.09
CA HIS A 189 2.16 6.68 5.20
C HIS A 189 2.84 5.36 5.57
N GLU A 190 3.48 5.33 6.72
CA GLU A 190 4.30 4.20 7.18
C GLU A 190 4.20 4.06 8.70
N MET A 191 4.47 2.85 9.20
CA MET A 191 4.78 2.65 10.62
C MET A 191 6.25 2.97 10.87
N LEU A 192 6.53 4.23 11.22
CA LEU A 192 7.88 4.67 11.56
C LEU A 192 8.33 4.11 12.90
N LEU A 193 9.63 3.83 13.03
CA LEU A 193 10.28 3.45 14.28
C LEU A 193 11.02 4.66 14.86
N ASP A 194 11.20 4.69 16.17
CA ASP A 194 12.12 5.61 16.84
C ASP A 194 13.56 5.37 16.36
N ASP A 195 14.47 6.33 16.60
CA ASP A 195 15.86 6.29 16.13
C ASP A 195 16.64 5.04 16.60
N ASP A 196 16.30 4.53 17.79
CA ASP A 196 16.86 3.31 18.37
C ASP A 196 16.22 2.02 17.82
N LYS A 197 15.13 2.14 17.05
CA LYS A 197 14.40 1.08 16.37
C LYS A 197 13.76 0.03 17.29
N ILE A 198 13.54 0.37 18.56
CA ILE A 198 12.93 -0.57 19.54
C ILE A 198 11.45 -0.28 19.81
N SER A 199 10.93 0.86 19.36
CA SER A 199 9.53 1.25 19.48
C SER A 199 9.02 1.95 18.21
N PRO A 200 7.70 1.89 17.94
CA PRO A 200 7.09 2.75 16.94
C PRO A 200 7.25 4.23 17.34
N LEU A 201 7.59 5.09 16.38
CA LEU A 201 7.62 6.53 16.56
C LEU A 201 6.22 7.01 16.91
N THR A 202 6.01 7.40 18.16
CA THR A 202 4.73 7.97 18.57
C THR A 202 4.58 9.36 17.94
N THR A 203 3.44 9.62 17.31
CA THR A 203 3.08 10.98 16.90
C THR A 203 2.85 11.80 18.15
N LYS A 204 3.88 12.54 18.60
CA LYS A 204 3.70 13.58 19.61
C LYS A 204 2.67 14.57 19.07
N GLN A 205 1.48 14.59 19.66
CA GLN A 205 0.55 15.70 19.47
C GLN A 205 1.18 16.92 20.13
N ASN A 206 1.67 17.86 19.31
CA ASN A 206 2.06 19.20 19.75
C ASN A 206 0.82 20.09 19.79
#